data_AF-A0AAV0SS00-F1
#
_entry.id   AF-A0AAV0SS00-F1
#
_cell.length_a   1.000
_cell.length_b   1.000
_cell.length_c   1.000
_cell.angle_alpha   90.00
_cell.angle_beta   90.00
_cell.angle_gamma   90.00
#
_symmetry.space_group_name_H-M   'P 1'
#
loop_
_entity.id
_entity.type
_entity.pdbx_description
1 polymer ?
#
loop_
_entity_poly.entity_id
_entity_poly.type
_entity_poly.pdbx_seq_one_letter_code
_entity_poly.pdbx_strand_id
1 'polypeptide(L)'
;MNLPTCVICGRYGEYICDATDEDVCSLKCRDMCLSRRNSTTQELLEKQQQEEEELKWSEEFRRSLGMKLSMGSTSETILDNGTHSWPLPLLDFEQIQENAIGLPKELANNLIANKFKRPTPVQMQVIPCVLQGHHVLVSAPTGTGKTASYLIPAIAQVLRAREKKEEIMALVLAPVRELAIQIETVAKLLMRGIFDMKTALVVGGFPIPTQRYRLQSGNQLIVATPGRFFDIFTNYSGGDAILSTIRTCIIDEVDIMLDVGFRAQITQIVALFAAFTGKHHNGVQLLFFSATISDEVEALVRQVLKIQSKQAYLRVDVRSGCVTSSGTPSIALNTSVKQQLRWVVDKAKKDELFKFLKGRGEESTIVFVGSKLGATLLAEAIAKRCGIGAAAIHADKAQQERLRLLEAFVNLEIPVLVSTNVLSRGMDLLNVENVVVYDFPKKITEYVHLIGRTGRGGDVAGNALTLVNLEDRSLFRELVPLLRQAKVPVPREVYQSIHSEDTKKRARSNEAVIDESKRAFRIRQQLSDNTNKIASKWKEWDKQGRKRLKAMP
;
A
#
# COMPACT_ATOMS: atom_id res chain seq x y z
N MET A 1 58.05 22.60 -23.59
CA MET A 1 58.06 22.90 -22.15
C MET A 1 57.15 24.11 -21.95
N ASN A 2 56.00 23.94 -21.29
CA ASN A 2 55.13 25.06 -20.97
C ASN A 2 55.76 25.84 -19.80
N LEU A 3 55.99 27.12 -20.01
CA LEU A 3 56.53 28.03 -19.00
C LEU A 3 55.45 28.26 -17.91
N PRO A 4 55.81 28.27 -16.60
CA PRO A 4 54.86 28.54 -15.52
C PRO A 4 54.25 29.95 -15.67
N THR A 5 52.92 30.02 -15.67
CA THR A 5 52.16 31.27 -15.84
C THR A 5 51.26 31.49 -14.64
N CYS A 6 51.18 32.72 -14.17
CA CYS A 6 50.43 33.02 -12.97
C CYS A 6 48.92 32.88 -13.16
N VAL A 7 48.26 32.13 -12.26
CA VAL A 7 46.82 31.87 -12.26
C VAL A 7 45.94 33.13 -12.15
N ILE A 8 46.46 34.24 -11.61
CA ILE A 8 45.72 35.50 -11.46
C ILE A 8 45.95 36.46 -12.62
N CYS A 9 47.20 36.59 -13.08
CA CYS A 9 47.63 37.69 -13.94
C CYS A 9 48.06 37.25 -15.36
N GLY A 10 48.24 35.94 -15.59
CA GLY A 10 48.69 35.36 -16.85
C GLY A 10 50.13 35.68 -17.26
N ARG A 11 50.89 36.39 -16.43
CA ARG A 11 52.32 36.70 -16.67
C ARG A 11 53.20 35.54 -16.22
N TYR A 12 54.40 35.46 -16.78
CA TYR A 12 55.43 34.51 -16.38
C TYR A 12 55.69 34.60 -14.86
N GLY A 13 55.58 33.48 -14.16
CA GLY A 13 55.75 33.39 -12.71
C GLY A 13 57.04 32.67 -12.37
N GLU A 14 57.98 33.37 -11.73
CA GLU A 14 59.28 32.82 -11.33
C GLU A 14 59.33 32.51 -9.81
N TYR A 15 58.18 32.57 -9.12
CA TYR A 15 58.10 32.54 -7.66
C TYR A 15 57.30 31.32 -7.18
N ILE A 16 58.00 30.34 -6.62
CA ILE A 16 57.38 29.24 -5.87
C ILE A 16 57.13 29.78 -4.45
N CYS A 17 55.86 29.95 -4.08
CA CYS A 17 55.46 30.30 -2.73
C CYS A 17 54.88 29.06 -2.07
N ASP A 18 55.50 28.56 -1.00
CA ASP A 18 55.11 27.33 -0.27
C ASP A 18 53.68 27.37 0.33
N ALA A 19 53.00 28.52 0.26
CA ALA A 19 51.67 28.75 0.78
C ALA A 19 50.55 28.64 -0.28
N THR A 20 50.89 28.49 -1.57
CA THR A 20 49.92 28.31 -2.66
C THR A 20 50.34 27.16 -3.56
N ASP A 21 49.47 26.17 -3.77
CA ASP A 21 49.70 25.04 -4.69
C ASP A 21 49.73 25.45 -6.19
N GLU A 22 49.64 26.75 -6.48
CA GLU A 22 49.51 27.36 -7.81
C GLU A 22 50.58 28.45 -8.02
N ASP A 23 51.05 28.61 -9.26
CA ASP A 23 52.07 29.59 -9.62
C ASP A 23 51.52 31.04 -9.53
N VAL A 24 52.23 31.93 -8.83
CA VAL A 24 51.82 33.34 -8.64
C VAL A 24 52.94 34.34 -9.00
N CYS A 25 52.60 35.43 -9.70
CA CYS A 25 53.56 36.40 -10.25
C CYS A 25 53.96 37.53 -9.29
N SER A 26 53.27 37.69 -8.14
CA SER A 26 53.55 38.77 -7.17
C SER A 26 52.88 38.52 -5.82
N LEU A 27 53.34 39.20 -4.75
CA LEU A 27 52.69 39.18 -3.43
C LEU A 27 51.21 39.62 -3.50
N LYS A 28 50.88 40.59 -4.36
CA LYS A 28 49.49 41.02 -4.61
C LYS A 28 48.65 39.90 -5.23
N CYS A 29 49.21 39.15 -6.17
CA CYS A 29 48.53 38.01 -6.80
C CYS A 29 48.37 36.84 -5.84
N ARG A 30 49.34 36.58 -4.96
CA ARG A 30 49.22 35.62 -3.86
C ARG A 30 48.06 35.97 -2.94
N ASP A 31 47.99 37.21 -2.46
CA ASP A 31 46.96 37.65 -1.53
C ASP A 31 45.56 37.60 -2.17
N MET A 32 45.44 37.91 -3.46
CA MET A 32 44.20 37.73 -4.24
C MET A 32 43.80 36.25 -4.41
N CYS A 33 44.77 35.36 -4.64
CA CYS A 33 44.52 33.93 -4.78
C CYS A 33 44.04 33.31 -3.46
N LEU A 34 44.68 33.68 -2.34
CA LEU A 34 44.27 33.27 -1.00
C LEU A 34 42.89 33.84 -0.63
N SER A 35 42.60 35.09 -1.00
CA SER A 35 41.29 35.72 -0.78
C SER A 35 40.18 35.04 -1.59
N ARG A 36 40.42 34.67 -2.86
CA ARG A 36 39.48 33.88 -3.68
C ARG A 36 39.22 32.50 -3.09
N ARG A 37 40.27 31.81 -2.62
CA ARG A 37 40.13 30.49 -1.98
C ARG A 37 39.31 30.59 -0.68
N ASN A 38 39.57 31.61 0.14
CA ASN A 38 38.80 31.87 1.35
C ASN A 38 37.35 32.22 1.06
N SER A 39 37.05 33.05 0.05
CA SER A 39 35.67 33.36 -0.36
C SER A 39 34.95 32.12 -0.90
N THR A 40 35.61 31.30 -1.73
CA THR A 40 35.04 30.02 -2.20
C THR A 40 34.80 29.06 -1.05
N THR A 41 35.68 29.01 -0.04
CA THR A 41 35.50 28.18 1.15
C THR A 41 34.36 28.67 2.03
N GLN A 42 34.19 29.99 2.18
CA GLN A 42 33.05 30.61 2.86
C GLN A 42 31.73 30.34 2.15
N GLU A 43 31.67 30.51 0.82
CA GLU A 43 30.49 30.19 0.02
C GLU A 43 30.12 28.69 0.09
N LEU A 44 31.12 27.81 0.16
CA LEU A 44 30.91 26.37 0.34
C LEU A 44 30.39 26.04 1.75
N LEU A 45 30.92 26.69 2.79
CA LEU A 45 30.45 26.54 4.18
C LEU A 45 29.02 27.07 4.34
N GLU A 46 28.71 28.22 3.75
CA GLU A 46 27.35 28.80 3.75
C GLU A 46 26.36 27.89 3.03
N LYS A 47 26.74 27.33 1.86
CA LYS A 47 25.92 26.33 1.15
C LYS A 47 25.70 25.06 1.97
N GLN A 48 26.74 24.53 2.62
CA GLN A 48 26.62 23.35 3.48
C GLN A 48 25.71 23.63 4.68
N GLN A 49 25.82 24.81 5.28
CA GLN A 49 24.98 25.20 6.41
C GLN A 49 23.51 25.37 5.99
N GLN A 50 23.27 25.95 4.81
CA GLN A 50 21.94 26.05 4.22
C GLN A 50 21.34 24.68 3.87
N GLU A 51 22.12 23.77 3.29
CA GLU A 51 21.70 22.39 3.01
C GLU A 51 21.34 21.62 4.30
N GLU A 52 22.13 21.78 5.38
CA GLU A 52 21.83 21.17 6.68
C GLU A 52 20.54 21.72 7.31
N GLU A 53 20.29 23.03 7.20
CA GLU A 53 19.06 23.66 7.68
C GLU A 53 17.84 23.17 6.90
N GLU A 54 17.94 23.07 5.57
CA GLU A 54 16.89 22.53 4.72
C GLU A 54 16.60 21.05 5.01
N LEU A 55 17.65 20.25 5.25
CA LEU A 55 17.52 18.85 5.67
C LEU A 55 16.77 18.74 7.01
N LYS A 56 17.18 19.50 8.03
CA LYS A 56 16.52 19.52 9.35
C LYS A 56 15.06 19.95 9.24
N TRP A 57 14.80 21.06 8.55
CA TRP A 57 13.44 21.54 8.32
C TRP A 57 12.58 20.50 7.61
N SER A 58 13.11 19.86 6.56
CA SER A 58 12.36 18.87 5.79
C SER A 58 12.04 17.61 6.60
N GLU A 59 12.92 17.17 7.50
CA GLU A 59 12.61 16.08 8.43
C GLU A 59 11.53 16.44 9.44
N GLU A 60 11.62 17.62 10.05
CA GLU A 60 10.61 18.11 11.00
C GLU A 60 9.25 18.27 10.33
N PHE A 61 9.24 18.82 9.12
CA PHE A 61 8.04 18.96 8.30
C PHE A 61 7.40 17.61 8.00
N ARG A 62 8.19 16.61 7.58
CA ARG A 62 7.70 15.24 7.35
C ARG A 62 7.12 14.61 8.62
N ARG A 63 7.78 14.78 9.77
CA ARG A 63 7.29 14.28 11.06
C ARG A 63 5.96 14.94 11.44
N SER A 64 5.81 16.24 11.21
CA SER A 64 4.57 16.98 11.47
C SER A 64 3.38 16.43 10.67
N LEU A 65 3.65 15.92 9.47
CA LEU A 65 2.67 15.30 8.57
C LEU A 65 2.49 13.79 8.80
N GLY A 66 3.14 13.21 9.82
CA GLY A 66 3.08 11.78 10.10
C GLY A 66 3.74 10.91 9.04
N MET A 67 4.69 11.48 8.28
CA MET A 67 5.46 10.78 7.25
C MET A 67 6.75 10.20 7.82
N LYS A 68 7.05 8.97 7.42
CA LYS A 68 8.32 8.30 7.68
C LYS A 68 8.93 7.84 6.37
N LEU A 69 10.18 8.21 6.14
CA LEU A 69 10.97 7.73 5.01
C LEU A 69 12.01 6.73 5.50
N SER A 70 12.28 5.73 4.69
CA SER A 70 13.37 4.78 4.90
C SER A 70 13.83 4.20 3.58
N MET A 71 15.09 3.77 3.51
CA MET A 71 15.57 3.02 2.36
C MET A 71 15.23 1.54 2.53
N GLY A 72 14.63 0.94 1.51
CA GLY A 72 14.48 -0.50 1.40
C GLY A 72 15.56 -1.08 0.50
N SER A 73 16.07 -2.25 0.87
CA SER A 73 17.14 -2.96 0.16
C SER A 73 16.73 -4.40 -0.16
N THR A 74 17.16 -4.93 -1.31
CA THR A 74 17.04 -6.37 -1.63
C THR A 74 18.10 -7.24 -0.97
N SER A 75 19.19 -6.65 -0.45
CA SER A 75 20.27 -7.31 0.29
C SER A 75 20.26 -6.91 1.76
N GLU A 76 20.28 -7.88 2.68
CA GLU A 76 20.33 -7.63 4.14
C GLU A 76 21.63 -6.92 4.58
N THR A 77 22.64 -6.84 3.71
CA THR A 77 24.02 -6.43 4.05
C THR A 77 24.35 -4.96 3.77
N ILE A 78 23.47 -4.17 3.17
CA ILE A 78 23.72 -2.74 2.88
C ILE A 78 22.69 -1.90 3.64
N LEU A 79 22.87 -1.80 4.95
CA LEU A 79 22.33 -0.68 5.72
C LEU A 79 23.40 0.40 5.70
N ASP A 80 23.40 1.19 4.63
CA ASP A 80 24.31 2.30 4.48
C ASP A 80 23.92 3.38 5.49
N ASN A 81 24.72 3.56 6.54
CA ASN A 81 24.58 4.57 7.60
C ASN A 81 24.91 5.99 7.10
N GLY A 82 24.85 6.24 5.79
CA GLY A 82 25.00 7.56 5.22
C GLY A 82 23.81 8.46 5.55
N THR A 83 24.07 9.76 5.67
CA THR A 83 23.07 10.83 5.65
C THR A 83 22.37 10.83 4.29
N HIS A 84 21.33 10.02 4.14
CA HIS A 84 20.54 9.96 2.91
C HIS A 84 19.75 11.26 2.76
N SER A 85 20.12 12.07 1.76
CA SER A 85 19.35 13.27 1.39
C SER A 85 18.11 12.84 0.60
N TRP A 86 16.94 13.03 1.20
CA TRP A 86 15.65 12.74 0.54
C TRP A 86 15.21 13.93 -0.29
N PRO A 87 14.52 13.70 -1.43
CA PRO A 87 13.96 14.80 -2.23
C PRO A 87 13.08 15.69 -1.35
N LEU A 88 13.26 17.01 -1.48
CA LEU A 88 12.47 17.98 -0.72
C LEU A 88 10.98 17.80 -1.02
N PRO A 89 10.11 17.93 0.01
CA PRO A 89 8.69 17.79 -0.17
C PRO A 89 8.16 18.93 -1.04
N LEU A 90 7.30 18.57 -2.00
CA LEU A 90 6.57 19.52 -2.81
C LEU A 90 5.52 20.24 -1.96
N LEU A 91 5.62 21.56 -1.82
CA LEU A 91 4.71 22.36 -0.98
C LEU A 91 3.49 22.87 -1.73
N ASP A 92 3.67 23.25 -3.00
CA ASP A 92 2.62 23.79 -3.85
C ASP A 92 2.77 23.26 -5.28
N PHE A 93 1.65 23.05 -5.97
CA PHE A 93 1.67 22.73 -7.39
C PHE A 93 2.08 23.93 -8.25
N GLU A 94 1.95 25.16 -7.75
CA GLU A 94 2.36 26.40 -8.43
C GLU A 94 3.88 26.60 -8.41
N GLN A 95 4.53 26.29 -7.28
CA GLN A 95 6.01 26.37 -7.10
C GLN A 95 6.79 25.45 -8.04
N ILE A 96 6.11 24.52 -8.70
CA ILE A 96 6.68 23.59 -9.67
C ILE A 96 7.20 24.31 -10.92
N GLN A 97 6.67 25.49 -11.26
CA GLN A 97 7.15 26.24 -12.42
C GLN A 97 8.54 26.87 -12.20
N GLU A 98 8.93 27.11 -10.96
CA GLU A 98 10.15 27.85 -10.60
C GLU A 98 11.31 26.94 -10.16
N ASN A 99 11.03 25.75 -9.62
CA ASN A 99 12.05 24.82 -9.14
C ASN A 99 12.48 23.77 -10.20
N ALA A 100 13.76 23.37 -10.15
CA ALA A 100 14.47 22.45 -11.09
C ALA A 100 13.84 21.05 -11.32
N ILE A 101 12.69 20.74 -10.71
CA ILE A 101 11.95 19.48 -10.84
C ILE A 101 10.81 19.61 -11.89
N GLY A 102 10.55 20.81 -12.43
CA GLY A 102 9.31 21.30 -13.03
C GLY A 102 8.48 20.41 -13.96
N LEU A 103 7.20 20.22 -13.61
CA LEU A 103 6.20 19.53 -14.42
C LEU A 103 5.99 20.26 -15.78
N PRO A 104 5.66 19.52 -16.86
CA PRO A 104 5.24 20.12 -18.12
C PRO A 104 4.09 21.12 -17.93
N LYS A 105 4.13 22.24 -18.66
CA LYS A 105 3.20 23.37 -18.50
C LYS A 105 1.75 22.94 -18.68
N GLU A 106 1.49 22.06 -19.65
CA GLU A 106 0.15 21.56 -19.96
C GLU A 106 -0.42 20.75 -18.79
N LEU A 107 0.41 19.93 -18.15
CA LEU A 107 0.01 19.16 -16.97
C LEU A 107 -0.24 20.08 -15.77
N ALA A 108 0.61 21.09 -15.56
CA ALA A 108 0.41 22.07 -14.50
C ALA A 108 -0.92 22.84 -14.68
N ASN A 109 -1.24 23.26 -15.90
CA ASN A 109 -2.51 23.92 -16.22
C ASN A 109 -3.71 23.01 -15.93
N ASN A 110 -3.61 21.71 -16.22
CA ASN A 110 -4.66 20.75 -15.93
C ASN A 110 -4.85 20.53 -14.43
N LEU A 111 -3.78 20.57 -13.62
CA LEU A 111 -3.91 20.50 -12.16
C LEU A 111 -4.73 21.68 -11.62
N ILE A 112 -4.41 22.90 -12.07
CA ILE A 112 -5.13 24.12 -11.69
C ILE A 112 -6.60 24.06 -12.14
N ALA A 113 -6.84 23.70 -13.40
CA ALA A 113 -8.20 23.60 -13.97
C ALA A 113 -9.08 22.57 -13.22
N ASN A 114 -8.47 21.49 -12.73
CA ASN A 114 -9.14 20.46 -11.95
C ASN A 114 -9.12 20.73 -10.43
N LYS A 115 -8.81 21.97 -10.01
CA LYS A 115 -8.87 22.45 -8.62
C LYS A 115 -7.92 21.71 -7.66
N PHE A 116 -6.79 21.19 -8.16
CA PHE A 116 -5.69 20.73 -7.31
C PHE A 116 -4.99 21.94 -6.71
N LYS A 117 -5.44 22.40 -5.54
CA LYS A 117 -4.89 23.59 -4.87
C LYS A 117 -3.55 23.33 -4.22
N ARG A 118 -3.46 22.28 -3.41
CA ARG A 118 -2.25 21.90 -2.67
C ARG A 118 -2.04 20.39 -2.72
N PRO A 119 -0.79 19.93 -2.77
CA PRO A 119 -0.48 18.51 -2.69
C PRO A 119 -0.90 17.92 -1.33
N THR A 120 -1.47 16.72 -1.34
CA THR A 120 -1.70 15.95 -0.12
C THR A 120 -0.37 15.44 0.44
N PRO A 121 -0.24 15.10 1.74
CA PRO A 121 1.04 14.67 2.33
C PRO A 121 1.76 13.58 1.53
N VAL A 122 1.03 12.58 1.03
CA VAL A 122 1.61 11.53 0.17
C VAL A 122 2.12 12.11 -1.16
N GLN A 123 1.39 13.02 -1.80
CA GLN A 123 1.81 13.69 -3.03
C GLN A 123 3.05 14.55 -2.82
N MET A 124 3.15 15.25 -1.68
CA MET A 124 4.29 16.12 -1.35
C MET A 124 5.61 15.38 -1.46
N GLN A 125 5.68 14.16 -0.93
CA GLN A 125 6.91 13.38 -0.94
C GLN A 125 7.04 12.47 -2.17
N VAL A 126 5.95 11.82 -2.61
CA VAL A 126 6.04 10.80 -3.66
C VAL A 126 6.33 11.42 -5.03
N ILE A 127 5.69 12.54 -5.37
CA ILE A 127 5.88 13.18 -6.69
C ILE A 127 7.37 13.48 -6.97
N PRO A 128 8.11 14.20 -6.09
CA PRO A 128 9.53 14.48 -6.34
C PRO A 128 10.39 13.21 -6.34
N CYS A 129 10.12 12.24 -5.47
CA CYS A 129 10.82 10.93 -5.49
C CYS A 129 10.68 10.21 -6.84
N VAL A 130 9.47 10.19 -7.40
CA VAL A 130 9.21 9.51 -8.67
C VAL A 130 9.85 10.29 -9.84
N LEU A 131 9.77 11.62 -9.84
CA LEU A 131 10.38 12.46 -10.90
C LEU A 131 11.90 12.32 -10.97
N GLN A 132 12.56 12.03 -9.85
CA GLN A 132 14.00 11.74 -9.79
C GLN A 132 14.37 10.31 -10.21
N GLY A 133 13.39 9.47 -10.55
CA GLY A 133 13.61 8.11 -11.06
C GLY A 133 13.75 7.03 -9.99
N HIS A 134 13.45 7.33 -8.73
CA HIS A 134 13.52 6.31 -7.67
C HIS A 134 12.40 5.27 -7.78
N HIS A 135 12.72 4.02 -7.45
CA HIS A 135 11.71 3.03 -7.09
C HIS A 135 11.08 3.42 -5.77
N VAL A 136 9.76 3.25 -5.61
CA VAL A 136 9.07 3.63 -4.38
C VAL A 136 8.15 2.53 -3.88
N LEU A 137 8.10 2.34 -2.56
CA LEU A 137 7.07 1.60 -1.85
C LEU A 137 6.32 2.58 -0.95
N VAL A 138 5.07 2.84 -1.29
CA VAL A 138 4.24 3.83 -0.61
C VAL A 138 3.18 3.11 0.21
N SER A 139 3.17 3.37 1.52
CA SER A 139 2.08 3.01 2.42
C SER A 139 1.27 4.24 2.72
N ALA A 140 0.03 4.29 2.24
CA ALA A 140 -0.89 5.35 2.62
C ALA A 140 -2.33 4.84 2.60
N PRO A 141 -3.17 5.27 3.56
CA PRO A 141 -4.59 4.96 3.55
C PRO A 141 -5.25 5.34 2.22
N THR A 142 -6.33 4.66 1.90
CA THR A 142 -7.17 5.01 0.74
C THR A 142 -7.79 6.41 0.93
N GLY A 143 -7.97 7.17 -0.15
CA GLY A 143 -8.47 8.56 -0.08
C GLY A 143 -7.42 9.61 0.25
N THR A 144 -6.16 9.25 0.47
CA THR A 144 -5.05 10.20 0.71
C THR A 144 -4.51 10.86 -0.56
N GLY A 145 -5.07 10.55 -1.74
CA GLY A 145 -4.60 11.07 -3.02
C GLY A 145 -3.46 10.27 -3.67
N LYS A 146 -3.34 8.96 -3.34
CA LYS A 146 -2.36 8.02 -3.94
C LYS A 146 -2.37 8.05 -5.47
N THR A 147 -3.56 8.01 -6.09
CA THR A 147 -3.69 7.96 -7.55
C THR A 147 -2.99 9.13 -8.24
N ALA A 148 -3.23 10.36 -7.78
CA ALA A 148 -2.55 11.52 -8.35
C ALA A 148 -1.05 11.52 -8.04
N SER A 149 -0.62 10.97 -6.89
CA SER A 149 0.79 10.94 -6.49
C SER A 149 1.69 10.15 -7.44
N TYR A 150 1.16 9.13 -8.13
CA TYR A 150 1.89 8.41 -9.19
C TYR A 150 1.51 8.84 -10.61
N LEU A 151 0.26 9.25 -10.86
CA LEU A 151 -0.15 9.65 -12.22
C LEU A 151 0.53 10.94 -12.64
N ILE A 152 0.63 11.94 -11.77
CA ILE A 152 1.28 13.22 -12.07
C ILE A 152 2.74 13.01 -12.55
N PRO A 153 3.62 12.35 -11.79
CA PRO A 153 5.00 12.17 -12.22
C PRO A 153 5.12 11.19 -13.41
N ALA A 154 4.28 10.16 -13.52
CA ALA A 154 4.29 9.27 -14.68
C ALA A 154 3.90 9.99 -15.98
N ILE A 155 2.86 10.83 -15.94
CA ILE A 155 2.46 11.66 -17.10
C ILE A 155 3.55 12.67 -17.42
N ALA A 156 4.19 13.29 -16.42
CA ALA A 156 5.30 14.20 -16.64
C ALA A 156 6.49 13.53 -17.34
N GLN A 157 6.86 12.31 -16.91
CA GLN A 157 7.91 11.52 -17.56
C GLN A 157 7.57 11.18 -19.01
N VAL A 158 6.32 10.76 -19.27
CA VAL A 158 5.80 10.50 -20.62
C VAL A 158 5.95 11.74 -21.50
N LEU A 159 5.57 12.91 -21.01
CA LEU A 159 5.64 14.16 -21.79
C LEU A 159 7.07 14.61 -22.07
N ARG A 160 8.00 14.42 -21.12
CA ARG A 160 9.42 14.76 -21.30
C ARG A 160 10.12 13.86 -22.31
N ALA A 161 9.79 12.57 -22.32
CA ALA A 161 10.40 11.60 -23.22
C ALA A 161 9.85 11.67 -24.66
N ARG A 162 8.84 12.52 -24.89
CA ARG A 162 8.03 12.56 -26.11
C ARG A 162 8.73 13.13 -27.34
N GLU A 163 9.96 13.60 -27.22
CA GLU A 163 10.73 14.16 -28.34
C GLU A 163 10.95 13.18 -29.50
N LYS A 164 10.63 11.87 -29.37
CA LYS A 164 10.99 10.87 -30.40
C LYS A 164 9.94 9.87 -30.90
N LYS A 165 8.75 9.64 -30.32
CA LYS A 165 7.68 8.75 -30.89
C LYS A 165 6.43 8.62 -30.01
N GLU A 166 5.33 8.16 -30.61
CA GLU A 166 4.08 7.71 -29.97
C GLU A 166 4.25 6.36 -29.23
N GLU A 167 5.05 6.34 -28.17
CA GLU A 167 5.36 5.11 -27.43
C GLU A 167 4.59 5.00 -26.09
N ILE A 168 4.13 3.79 -25.77
CA ILE A 168 3.52 3.48 -24.47
C ILE A 168 4.63 3.42 -23.42
N MET A 169 4.69 4.41 -22.54
CA MET A 169 5.77 4.54 -21.56
C MET A 169 5.34 4.23 -20.12
N ALA A 170 4.04 4.27 -19.82
CA ALA A 170 3.52 4.03 -18.48
C ALA A 170 2.49 2.89 -18.44
N LEU A 171 2.62 2.01 -17.44
CA LEU A 171 1.63 0.98 -17.11
C LEU A 171 1.16 1.17 -15.67
N VAL A 172 -0.14 1.17 -15.45
CA VAL A 172 -0.76 1.07 -14.12
C VAL A 172 -1.49 -0.26 -14.00
N LEU A 173 -1.09 -1.08 -13.03
CA LEU A 173 -1.79 -2.30 -12.65
C LEU A 173 -2.69 -2.03 -11.45
N ALA A 174 -3.94 -2.46 -11.53
CA ALA A 174 -4.93 -2.38 -10.46
C ALA A 174 -5.56 -3.76 -10.18
N PRO A 175 -5.92 -4.09 -8.93
CA PRO A 175 -6.44 -5.41 -8.55
C PRO A 175 -7.80 -5.72 -9.17
N VAL A 176 -8.63 -4.70 -9.39
CA VAL A 176 -10.01 -4.87 -9.86
C VAL A 176 -10.30 -3.94 -11.02
N ARG A 177 -11.27 -4.34 -11.85
CA ARG A 177 -11.60 -3.63 -13.10
C ARG A 177 -12.13 -2.24 -12.82
N GLU A 178 -12.92 -2.12 -11.77
CA GLU A 178 -13.60 -0.89 -11.45
C GLU A 178 -12.59 0.17 -10.96
N LEU A 179 -11.59 -0.22 -10.14
CA LEU A 179 -10.46 0.66 -9.80
C LEU A 179 -9.64 1.03 -11.03
N ALA A 180 -9.37 0.09 -11.95
CA ALA A 180 -8.69 0.42 -13.20
C ALA A 180 -9.45 1.49 -14.02
N ILE A 181 -10.79 1.42 -14.08
CA ILE A 181 -11.62 2.44 -14.75
C ILE A 181 -11.52 3.79 -14.04
N GLN A 182 -11.52 3.80 -12.70
CA GLN A 182 -11.37 5.03 -11.91
C GLN A 182 -10.00 5.68 -12.16
N ILE A 183 -8.93 4.90 -12.11
CA ILE A 183 -7.57 5.37 -12.41
C ILE A 183 -7.50 5.93 -13.83
N GLU A 184 -8.06 5.23 -14.82
CA GLU A 184 -8.10 5.72 -16.21
C GLU A 184 -8.85 7.05 -16.32
N THR A 185 -9.94 7.21 -15.56
CA THR A 185 -10.72 8.46 -15.54
C THR A 185 -9.90 9.61 -14.99
N VAL A 186 -9.16 9.41 -13.89
CA VAL A 186 -8.24 10.41 -13.34
C VAL A 186 -7.10 10.71 -14.32
N ALA A 187 -6.55 9.69 -14.97
CA ALA A 187 -5.51 9.87 -15.99
C ALA A 187 -6.00 10.73 -17.16
N LYS A 188 -7.19 10.45 -17.71
CA LYS A 188 -7.81 11.26 -18.78
C LYS A 188 -8.06 12.71 -18.34
N LEU A 189 -8.46 12.91 -17.09
CA LEU A 189 -8.66 14.24 -16.51
C LEU A 189 -7.34 15.03 -16.44
N LEU A 190 -6.24 14.39 -16.03
CA LEU A 190 -4.90 14.99 -15.98
C LEU A 190 -4.29 15.22 -17.37
N MET A 191 -4.65 14.39 -18.36
CA MET A 191 -4.17 14.48 -19.74
C MET A 191 -5.06 15.37 -20.64
N ARG A 192 -6.15 15.93 -20.12
CA ARG A 192 -7.15 16.64 -20.93
C ARG A 192 -6.51 17.77 -21.74
N GLY A 193 -6.78 17.82 -23.03
CA GLY A 193 -6.27 18.88 -23.92
C GLY A 193 -4.79 18.79 -24.24
N ILE A 194 -4.06 17.79 -23.72
CA ILE A 194 -2.68 17.55 -24.12
C ILE A 194 -2.72 16.77 -25.44
N PHE A 195 -2.09 17.34 -26.47
CA PHE A 195 -2.09 16.78 -27.83
C PHE A 195 -1.68 15.31 -27.79
N ASP A 196 -2.43 14.42 -28.46
CA ASP A 196 -2.12 12.99 -28.62
C ASP A 196 -1.71 12.25 -27.31
N MET A 197 -2.31 12.60 -26.17
CA MET A 197 -2.21 11.82 -24.94
C MET A 197 -3.47 10.95 -24.80
N LYS A 198 -3.29 9.64 -24.98
CA LYS A 198 -4.36 8.64 -24.93
C LYS A 198 -4.05 7.54 -23.93
N THR A 199 -5.12 6.97 -23.38
CA THR A 199 -5.06 5.84 -22.45
C THR A 199 -5.67 4.59 -23.07
N ALA A 200 -5.12 3.42 -22.72
CA ALA A 200 -5.71 2.14 -23.04
C ALA A 200 -6.13 1.39 -21.77
N LEU A 201 -7.43 1.17 -21.60
CA LEU A 201 -7.98 0.31 -20.55
C LEU A 201 -7.94 -1.17 -20.96
N VAL A 202 -7.22 -1.98 -20.19
CA VAL A 202 -7.00 -3.41 -20.45
C VAL A 202 -7.47 -4.25 -19.26
N VAL A 203 -8.76 -4.60 -19.25
CA VAL A 203 -9.39 -5.30 -18.12
C VAL A 203 -10.27 -6.47 -18.56
N GLY A 204 -10.43 -7.45 -17.67
CA GLY A 204 -11.27 -8.62 -17.92
C GLY A 204 -12.74 -8.26 -18.21
N GLY A 205 -13.50 -9.19 -18.78
CA GLY A 205 -14.95 -9.01 -19.00
C GLY A 205 -15.34 -8.13 -20.19
N PHE A 206 -14.42 -7.33 -20.73
CA PHE A 206 -14.58 -6.71 -22.05
C PHE A 206 -14.02 -7.61 -23.17
N PRO A 207 -14.52 -7.50 -24.40
CA PRO A 207 -13.97 -8.22 -25.55
C PRO A 207 -12.48 -7.95 -25.76
N ILE A 208 -11.72 -8.99 -26.10
CA ILE A 208 -10.28 -8.86 -26.39
C ILE A 208 -10.03 -8.05 -27.68
N PRO A 209 -10.77 -8.25 -28.80
CA PRO A 209 -10.52 -7.52 -30.04
C PRO A 209 -10.58 -5.99 -29.87
N THR A 210 -11.55 -5.49 -29.10
CA THR A 210 -11.68 -4.05 -28.82
C THR A 210 -10.51 -3.49 -28.02
N GLN A 211 -9.94 -4.28 -27.11
CA GLN A 211 -8.78 -3.88 -26.33
C GLN A 211 -7.50 -3.88 -27.17
N ARG A 212 -7.33 -4.88 -28.05
CA ARG A 212 -6.22 -4.94 -29.01
C ARG A 212 -6.23 -3.75 -29.98
N TYR A 213 -7.39 -3.45 -30.55
CA TYR A 213 -7.55 -2.27 -31.42
C TYR A 213 -7.19 -0.97 -30.69
N ARG A 214 -7.66 -0.81 -29.44
CA ARG A 214 -7.27 0.34 -28.62
C ARG A 214 -5.76 0.43 -28.45
N LEU A 215 -5.08 -0.66 -28.09
CA LEU A 215 -3.61 -0.67 -27.91
C LEU A 215 -2.84 -0.21 -29.17
N GLN A 216 -3.38 -0.48 -30.37
CA GLN A 216 -2.79 -0.07 -31.65
C GLN A 216 -3.02 1.42 -32.00
N SER A 217 -3.82 2.15 -31.23
CA SER A 217 -4.26 3.52 -31.56
C SER A 217 -3.32 4.65 -31.11
N GLY A 218 -2.04 4.34 -30.85
CA GLY A 218 -1.04 5.32 -30.37
C GLY A 218 -1.36 5.81 -28.96
N ASN A 219 -1.19 4.95 -27.95
CA ASN A 219 -1.42 5.31 -26.54
C ASN A 219 -0.09 5.56 -25.83
N GLN A 220 -0.15 6.26 -24.70
CA GLN A 220 1.04 6.58 -23.90
C GLN A 220 0.96 5.97 -22.50
N LEU A 221 -0.26 5.67 -22.03
CA LEU A 221 -0.51 5.08 -20.72
C LEU A 221 -1.51 3.92 -20.81
N ILE A 222 -1.14 2.75 -20.26
CA ILE A 222 -2.04 1.61 -20.09
C ILE A 222 -2.53 1.57 -18.64
N VAL A 223 -3.83 1.35 -18.43
CA VAL A 223 -4.38 0.96 -17.13
C VAL A 223 -4.97 -0.43 -17.25
N ALA A 224 -4.53 -1.37 -16.42
CA ALA A 224 -4.87 -2.78 -16.60
C ALA A 224 -5.08 -3.57 -15.30
N THR A 225 -5.82 -4.67 -15.42
CA THR A 225 -5.80 -5.74 -14.41
C THR A 225 -4.71 -6.77 -14.75
N PRO A 226 -3.90 -7.27 -13.79
CA PRO A 226 -2.75 -8.15 -14.08
C PRO A 226 -3.08 -9.34 -14.99
N GLY A 227 -4.16 -10.06 -14.71
CA GLY A 227 -4.53 -11.24 -15.50
C GLY A 227 -4.85 -10.92 -16.96
N ARG A 228 -5.58 -9.83 -17.24
CA ARG A 228 -5.91 -9.43 -18.63
C ARG A 228 -4.71 -8.85 -19.36
N PHE A 229 -3.87 -8.08 -18.66
CA PHE A 229 -2.62 -7.59 -19.23
C PHE A 229 -1.76 -8.77 -19.67
N PHE A 230 -1.49 -9.72 -18.76
CA PHE A 230 -0.69 -10.89 -19.06
C PHE A 230 -1.24 -11.68 -20.27
N ASP A 231 -2.54 -12.00 -20.27
CA ASP A 231 -3.20 -12.73 -21.37
C ASP A 231 -3.04 -12.04 -22.73
N ILE A 232 -3.27 -10.72 -22.80
CA ILE A 232 -3.09 -10.00 -24.07
C ILE A 232 -1.63 -10.04 -24.50
N PHE A 233 -0.69 -9.72 -23.61
CA PHE A 233 0.72 -9.52 -23.98
C PHE A 233 1.51 -10.82 -24.17
N THR A 234 1.01 -11.97 -23.71
CA THR A 234 1.58 -13.28 -24.08
C THR A 234 1.03 -13.84 -25.39
N ASN A 235 -0.20 -13.47 -25.78
CA ASN A 235 -0.91 -14.04 -26.92
C ASN A 235 -1.01 -13.09 -28.13
N TYR A 236 -0.43 -11.90 -28.05
CA TYR A 236 -0.52 -10.87 -29.08
C TYR A 236 0.87 -10.60 -29.66
N SER A 237 1.04 -10.87 -30.97
CA SER A 237 2.32 -10.76 -31.67
C SER A 237 2.92 -9.35 -31.71
N GLY A 238 2.13 -8.30 -31.45
CA GLY A 238 2.61 -6.92 -31.31
C GLY A 238 2.89 -6.48 -29.87
N GLY A 239 2.77 -7.40 -28.89
CA GLY A 239 2.95 -7.11 -27.46
C GLY A 239 4.39 -6.73 -27.13
N ASP A 240 5.35 -7.44 -27.72
CA ASP A 240 6.78 -7.26 -27.45
C ASP A 240 7.28 -5.84 -27.74
N ALA A 241 6.80 -5.25 -28.86
CA ALA A 241 7.12 -3.88 -29.23
C ALA A 241 6.68 -2.89 -28.13
N ILE A 242 5.49 -3.08 -27.57
CA ILE A 242 4.97 -2.23 -26.48
C ILE A 242 5.71 -2.50 -25.16
N LEU A 243 6.04 -3.75 -24.85
CA LEU A 243 6.75 -4.09 -23.60
C LEU A 243 8.13 -3.45 -23.53
N SER A 244 8.83 -3.31 -24.66
CA SER A 244 10.14 -2.68 -24.74
C SER A 244 10.13 -1.15 -24.49
N THR A 245 8.98 -0.49 -24.65
CA THR A 245 8.86 0.96 -24.51
C THR A 245 8.43 1.40 -23.11
N ILE A 246 7.87 0.50 -22.31
CA ILE A 246 7.43 0.81 -20.94
C ILE A 246 8.64 1.21 -20.08
N ARG A 247 8.57 2.40 -19.49
CA ARG A 247 9.59 2.99 -18.60
C ARG A 247 9.17 3.00 -17.15
N THR A 248 7.87 3.12 -16.89
CA THR A 248 7.32 3.24 -15.54
C THR A 248 6.18 2.24 -15.37
N CYS A 249 6.26 1.41 -14.33
CA CYS A 249 5.23 0.44 -13.98
C CYS A 249 4.76 0.69 -12.55
N ILE A 250 3.47 0.97 -12.41
CA ILE A 250 2.79 1.25 -11.16
C ILE A 250 1.94 0.04 -10.78
N ILE A 251 2.05 -0.39 -9.52
CA ILE A 251 1.26 -1.48 -8.95
C ILE A 251 0.47 -0.90 -7.79
N ASP A 252 -0.83 -0.68 -7.99
CA ASP A 252 -1.73 -0.08 -7.00
C ASP A 252 -2.45 -1.13 -6.15
N GLU A 253 -2.71 -0.80 -4.89
CA GLU A 253 -3.29 -1.68 -3.86
C GLU A 253 -2.64 -3.09 -3.84
N VAL A 254 -1.32 -3.14 -3.62
CA VAL A 254 -0.52 -4.38 -3.64
C VAL A 254 -1.01 -5.43 -2.64
N ASP A 255 -1.39 -5.00 -1.44
CA ASP A 255 -2.01 -5.86 -0.42
C ASP A 255 -3.26 -6.57 -0.96
N ILE A 256 -4.14 -5.83 -1.64
CA ILE A 256 -5.33 -6.38 -2.28
C ILE A 256 -4.96 -7.32 -3.43
N MET A 257 -3.94 -6.97 -4.24
CA MET A 257 -3.49 -7.85 -5.32
C MET A 257 -3.00 -9.21 -4.80
N LEU A 258 -2.33 -9.23 -3.66
CA LEU A 258 -1.90 -10.47 -3.00
C LEU A 258 -3.10 -11.27 -2.48
N ASP A 259 -4.07 -10.62 -1.84
CA ASP A 259 -5.31 -11.25 -1.37
C ASP A 259 -6.13 -11.90 -2.50
N VAL A 260 -6.09 -11.31 -3.71
CA VAL A 260 -6.76 -11.87 -4.91
C VAL A 260 -5.92 -12.96 -5.57
N GLY A 261 -4.64 -13.11 -5.20
CA GLY A 261 -3.74 -14.12 -5.73
C GLY A 261 -2.97 -13.70 -6.99
N PHE A 262 -2.81 -12.40 -7.25
CA PHE A 262 -2.08 -11.90 -8.43
C PHE A 262 -0.55 -11.93 -8.32
N ARG A 263 0.01 -12.51 -7.25
CA ARG A 263 1.46 -12.59 -7.02
C ARG A 263 2.22 -13.13 -8.24
N ALA A 264 1.72 -14.24 -8.81
CA ALA A 264 2.37 -14.89 -9.95
C ALA A 264 2.34 -13.99 -11.20
N GLN A 265 1.18 -13.41 -11.51
CA GLN A 265 0.99 -12.55 -12.68
C GLN A 265 1.86 -11.28 -12.59
N ILE A 266 1.94 -10.63 -11.42
CA ILE A 266 2.82 -9.46 -11.22
C ILE A 266 4.28 -9.83 -11.47
N THR A 267 4.73 -10.93 -10.89
CA THR A 267 6.10 -11.44 -11.07
C THR A 267 6.39 -11.71 -12.54
N GLN A 268 5.45 -12.34 -13.25
CA GLN A 268 5.59 -12.66 -14.67
C GLN A 268 5.63 -11.39 -15.53
N ILE A 269 4.76 -10.40 -15.27
CA ILE A 269 4.76 -9.13 -16.00
C ILE A 269 6.11 -8.41 -15.86
N VAL A 270 6.67 -8.39 -14.65
CA VAL A 270 7.99 -7.79 -14.42
C VAL A 270 9.10 -8.58 -15.11
N ALA A 271 9.01 -9.90 -15.13
CA ALA A 271 9.96 -10.74 -15.86
C ALA A 271 9.90 -10.49 -17.37
N LEU A 272 8.71 -10.23 -17.93
CA LEU A 272 8.57 -9.80 -19.32
C LEU A 272 9.33 -8.49 -19.57
N PHE A 273 9.17 -7.48 -18.70
CA PHE A 273 9.96 -6.25 -18.85
C PHE A 273 11.46 -6.52 -18.87
N ALA A 274 11.97 -7.33 -17.93
CA ALA A 274 13.39 -7.66 -17.87
C ALA A 274 13.90 -8.33 -19.16
N ALA A 275 13.07 -9.14 -19.81
CA ALA A 275 13.42 -9.81 -21.06
C ALA A 275 13.48 -8.85 -22.26
N PHE A 276 12.63 -7.81 -22.28
CA PHE A 276 12.49 -6.91 -23.44
C PHE A 276 13.21 -5.57 -23.29
N THR A 277 13.53 -5.12 -22.08
CA THR A 277 14.43 -3.97 -21.88
C THR A 277 15.87 -4.43 -22.05
N GLY A 278 16.44 -4.23 -23.24
CA GLY A 278 17.84 -4.57 -23.53
C GLY A 278 18.85 -3.90 -22.58
N LYS A 279 20.11 -4.36 -22.60
CA LYS A 279 21.22 -3.92 -21.71
C LYS A 279 21.51 -2.40 -21.68
N HIS A 280 20.94 -1.61 -22.60
CA HIS A 280 21.18 -0.17 -22.75
C HIS A 280 20.14 0.74 -22.08
N HIS A 281 19.12 0.19 -21.41
CA HIS A 281 18.10 0.97 -20.72
C HIS A 281 18.24 0.86 -19.20
N ASN A 282 18.01 1.98 -18.50
CA ASN A 282 18.11 2.12 -17.04
C ASN A 282 17.12 1.25 -16.21
N GLY A 283 16.52 0.21 -16.80
CA GLY A 283 15.47 -0.62 -16.22
C GLY A 283 14.11 0.09 -16.17
N VAL A 284 13.06 -0.65 -15.79
CA VAL A 284 11.72 -0.08 -15.58
C VAL A 284 11.62 0.48 -14.16
N GLN A 285 11.19 1.73 -14.02
CA GLN A 285 10.89 2.33 -12.73
C GLN A 285 9.61 1.71 -12.14
N LEU A 286 9.78 0.91 -11.10
CA LEU A 286 8.69 0.26 -10.37
C LEU A 286 8.19 1.10 -9.18
N LEU A 287 6.88 1.38 -9.15
CA LEU A 287 6.21 2.12 -8.08
C LEU A 287 5.13 1.22 -7.45
N PHE A 288 5.20 1.00 -6.14
CA PHE A 288 4.29 0.14 -5.40
C PHE A 288 3.45 0.98 -4.43
N PHE A 289 2.13 0.83 -4.47
CA PHE A 289 1.20 1.52 -3.59
C PHE A 289 0.36 0.52 -2.83
N SER A 290 0.31 0.67 -1.51
CA SER A 290 -0.45 -0.22 -0.63
C SER A 290 -1.08 0.58 0.49
N ALA A 291 -2.22 0.12 1.02
CA ALA A 291 -2.75 0.70 2.25
C ALA A 291 -1.98 0.18 3.47
N THR A 292 -1.49 -1.05 3.38
CA THR A 292 -0.72 -1.73 4.42
C THR A 292 0.55 -2.36 3.85
N ILE A 293 1.65 -2.30 4.59
CA ILE A 293 2.89 -3.03 4.25
C ILE A 293 2.99 -4.22 5.19
N SER A 294 2.55 -5.38 4.72
CA SER A 294 2.80 -6.67 5.36
C SER A 294 4.13 -7.26 4.87
N ASP A 295 4.63 -8.28 5.57
CA ASP A 295 5.82 -9.03 5.15
C ASP A 295 5.65 -9.63 3.75
N GLU A 296 4.43 -10.02 3.37
CA GLU A 296 4.14 -10.54 2.04
C GLU A 296 4.26 -9.48 0.95
N VAL A 297 3.81 -8.24 1.22
CA VAL A 297 3.97 -7.09 0.32
C VAL A 297 5.45 -6.80 0.13
N GLU A 298 6.20 -6.72 1.23
CA GLU A 298 7.64 -6.43 1.17
C GLU A 298 8.42 -7.55 0.46
N ALA A 299 8.05 -8.82 0.70
CA ALA A 299 8.62 -9.96 -0.01
C ALA A 299 8.36 -9.90 -1.52
N LEU A 300 7.15 -9.51 -1.95
CA LEU A 300 6.84 -9.32 -3.37
C LEU A 300 7.69 -8.18 -3.97
N VAL A 301 7.79 -7.03 -3.29
CA VAL A 301 8.60 -5.88 -3.75
C VAL A 301 10.06 -6.27 -3.95
N ARG A 302 10.66 -6.94 -2.95
CA ARG A 302 12.05 -7.42 -3.02
C ARG A 302 12.24 -8.42 -4.16
N GLN A 303 11.30 -9.34 -4.34
CA GLN A 303 11.33 -10.32 -5.43
C GLN A 303 11.29 -9.65 -6.81
N VAL A 304 10.37 -8.70 -7.00
CA VAL A 304 10.16 -7.99 -8.26
C VAL A 304 11.35 -7.07 -8.62
N LEU A 305 11.89 -6.33 -7.65
CA LEU A 305 13.07 -5.47 -7.88
C LEU A 305 14.33 -6.30 -8.19
N LYS A 306 14.49 -7.45 -7.54
CA LYS A 306 15.60 -8.39 -7.82
C LYS A 306 15.59 -8.88 -9.27
N ILE A 307 14.41 -9.14 -9.84
CA ILE A 307 14.26 -9.53 -11.27
C ILE A 307 14.80 -8.44 -12.21
N GLN A 308 14.65 -7.16 -11.83
CA GLN A 308 15.11 -6.01 -12.61
C GLN A 308 16.57 -5.62 -12.32
N SER A 309 17.31 -6.42 -11.52
CA SER A 309 18.67 -6.10 -11.05
C SER A 309 18.78 -4.76 -10.31
N LYS A 310 17.71 -4.33 -9.63
CA LYS A 310 17.65 -3.10 -8.83
C LYS A 310 17.63 -3.46 -7.35
N GLN A 311 18.48 -2.81 -6.57
CA GLN A 311 18.68 -3.19 -5.16
C GLN A 311 18.07 -2.24 -4.15
N ALA A 312 17.76 -0.99 -4.53
CA ALA A 312 17.28 0.03 -3.61
C ALA A 312 15.93 0.61 -4.03
N TYR A 313 15.09 0.93 -3.04
CA TYR A 313 13.83 1.63 -3.21
C TYR A 313 13.56 2.55 -2.01
N LEU A 314 12.85 3.64 -2.26
CA LEU A 314 12.41 4.56 -1.22
C LEU A 314 11.09 4.07 -0.63
N ARG A 315 11.06 3.84 0.69
CA ARG A 315 9.82 3.57 1.41
C ARG A 315 9.27 4.86 1.98
N VAL A 316 8.02 5.18 1.65
CA VAL A 316 7.28 6.34 2.13
C VAL A 316 6.05 5.84 2.88
N ASP A 317 6.07 5.97 4.20
CA ASP A 317 4.94 5.61 5.06
C ASP A 317 4.22 6.89 5.52
N VAL A 318 2.96 7.06 5.13
CA VAL A 318 2.11 8.19 5.54
C VAL A 318 1.02 7.67 6.47
N ARG A 319 1.04 8.11 7.73
CA ARG A 319 0.04 7.72 8.74
C ARG A 319 -0.98 8.84 8.96
N SER A 320 -2.26 8.49 9.01
CA SER A 320 -3.33 9.42 9.39
C SER A 320 -3.43 9.49 10.93
N GLY A 321 -2.75 10.46 11.55
CA GLY A 321 -2.99 10.87 12.94
C GLY A 321 -2.40 10.00 14.07
N CYS A 322 -1.68 10.67 14.98
CA CYS A 322 -1.10 10.22 16.25
C CYS A 322 -0.02 9.12 16.18
N VAL A 323 1.23 9.54 16.31
CA VAL A 323 2.39 8.68 16.61
C VAL A 323 2.26 8.18 18.05
N THR A 324 1.92 6.90 18.25
CA THR A 324 2.28 6.20 19.50
C THR A 324 3.57 5.45 19.29
N SER A 325 4.47 5.58 20.27
CA SER A 325 5.87 5.19 20.34
C SER A 325 6.16 3.67 20.33
N SER A 326 5.24 2.85 19.82
CA SER A 326 5.36 1.39 19.78
C SER A 326 5.51 0.93 18.33
N GLY A 327 6.69 0.39 18.01
CA GLY A 327 7.16 0.01 16.68
C GLY A 327 6.46 -1.20 16.03
N THR A 328 5.14 -1.37 16.18
CA THR A 328 4.38 -2.38 15.44
C THR A 328 3.59 -1.72 14.29
N PRO A 329 3.55 -2.34 13.09
CA PRO A 329 2.70 -1.89 12.00
C PRO A 329 1.23 -2.10 12.41
N SER A 330 0.64 -1.08 13.00
CA SER A 330 -0.76 -1.08 13.41
C SER A 330 -1.62 -0.50 12.29
N ILE A 331 -2.60 -1.29 11.83
CA ILE A 331 -3.66 -0.82 10.95
C ILE A 331 -4.39 0.30 11.70
N ALA A 332 -4.40 1.53 11.18
CA ALA A 332 -5.05 2.66 11.84
C ALA A 332 -6.44 2.92 11.23
N LEU A 333 -7.44 3.19 12.07
CA LEU A 333 -8.77 3.60 11.62
C LEU A 333 -8.74 5.09 11.24
N ASN A 334 -9.49 5.48 10.20
CA ASN A 334 -9.64 6.88 9.83
C ASN A 334 -10.38 7.64 10.94
N THR A 335 -9.72 8.63 11.56
CA THR A 335 -10.27 9.46 12.64
C THR A 335 -11.44 10.33 12.20
N SER A 336 -11.58 10.57 10.89
CA SER A 336 -12.66 11.38 10.30
C SER A 336 -13.98 10.61 10.16
N VAL A 337 -14.02 9.33 10.57
CA VAL A 337 -15.20 8.46 10.49
C VAL A 337 -15.79 8.25 11.88
N LYS A 338 -17.03 8.69 12.08
CA LYS A 338 -17.84 8.43 13.28
C LYS A 338 -18.35 6.99 13.22
N GLN A 339 -17.71 6.12 13.99
CA GLN A 339 -18.04 4.70 14.04
C GLN A 339 -19.04 4.38 15.15
N GLN A 340 -20.01 3.50 14.86
CA GLN A 340 -20.96 2.93 15.81
C GLN A 340 -20.88 1.41 15.72
N LEU A 341 -20.45 0.75 16.78
CA LEU A 341 -20.47 -0.70 16.88
C LEU A 341 -21.72 -1.15 17.67
N ARG A 342 -22.56 -2.01 17.09
CA ARG A 342 -23.75 -2.56 17.75
C ARG A 342 -23.70 -4.08 17.79
N TRP A 343 -23.97 -4.63 18.98
CA TRP A 343 -24.21 -6.07 19.13
C TRP A 343 -25.65 -6.39 18.73
N VAL A 344 -25.83 -7.20 17.68
CA VAL A 344 -27.16 -7.50 17.12
C VAL A 344 -27.24 -8.96 16.68
N VAL A 345 -28.28 -9.66 17.14
CA VAL A 345 -28.60 -11.03 16.67
C VAL A 345 -29.11 -10.99 15.24
N ASP A 346 -28.82 -11.99 14.41
CA ASP A 346 -29.08 -11.92 12.95
C ASP A 346 -30.52 -11.60 12.56
N LYS A 347 -31.49 -12.11 13.34
CA LYS A 347 -32.92 -11.81 13.11
C LYS A 347 -33.24 -10.32 13.25
N ALA A 348 -32.50 -9.59 14.07
CA ALA A 348 -32.72 -8.17 14.35
C ALA A 348 -31.83 -7.23 13.53
N LYS A 349 -30.83 -7.75 12.78
CA LYS A 349 -29.92 -6.92 11.96
C LYS A 349 -30.67 -6.07 10.93
N LYS A 350 -31.73 -6.62 10.31
CA LYS A 350 -32.58 -5.88 9.35
C LYS A 350 -33.26 -4.68 10.01
N ASP A 351 -33.83 -4.87 11.19
CA ASP A 351 -34.53 -3.81 11.91
C ASP A 351 -33.57 -2.69 12.32
N GLU A 352 -32.37 -3.03 12.76
CA GLU A 352 -31.32 -2.05 13.07
C GLU A 352 -30.85 -1.28 11.82
N LEU A 353 -30.71 -1.94 10.68
CA LEU A 353 -30.42 -1.27 9.41
C LEU A 353 -31.54 -0.30 9.02
N PHE A 354 -32.81 -0.71 9.11
CA PHE A 354 -33.93 0.17 8.76
C PHE A 354 -34.03 1.38 9.69
N LYS A 355 -33.75 1.20 10.99
CA LYS A 355 -33.65 2.31 11.94
C LYS A 355 -32.53 3.28 11.55
N PHE A 356 -31.39 2.77 11.09
CA PHE A 356 -30.26 3.59 10.66
C PHE A 356 -30.59 4.39 9.39
N LEU A 357 -31.24 3.76 8.40
CA LEU A 357 -31.61 4.39 7.12
C LEU A 357 -32.80 5.37 7.23
N LYS A 358 -33.57 5.31 8.33
CA LYS A 358 -34.74 6.18 8.52
C LYS A 358 -34.32 7.66 8.53
N GLY A 359 -34.83 8.42 7.56
CA GLY A 359 -34.51 9.85 7.40
C GLY A 359 -33.22 10.13 6.62
N ARG A 360 -32.56 9.09 6.08
CA ARG A 360 -31.32 9.18 5.28
C ARG A 360 -31.53 8.82 3.81
N GLY A 361 -32.73 9.07 3.28
CA GLY A 361 -33.09 8.71 1.91
C GLY A 361 -32.33 9.50 0.83
N GLU A 362 -31.74 10.63 1.21
CA GLU A 362 -30.95 11.51 0.33
C GLU A 362 -29.42 11.33 0.55
N GLU A 363 -29.03 10.53 1.55
CA GLU A 363 -27.63 10.32 1.90
C GLU A 363 -27.08 9.06 1.19
N SER A 364 -25.90 9.18 0.58
CA SER A 364 -25.24 8.04 -0.09
C SER A 364 -24.82 6.98 0.94
N THR A 365 -25.43 5.80 0.86
CA THR A 365 -25.20 4.71 1.83
C THR A 365 -24.78 3.41 1.16
N ILE A 366 -23.65 2.86 1.60
CA ILE A 366 -23.19 1.53 1.16
C ILE A 366 -23.41 0.52 2.28
N VAL A 367 -24.06 -0.60 1.96
CA VAL A 367 -24.31 -1.70 2.89
C VAL A 367 -23.52 -2.93 2.46
N PHE A 368 -22.60 -3.39 3.29
CA PHE A 368 -21.77 -4.58 3.04
C PHE A 368 -22.36 -5.84 3.67
N VAL A 369 -22.53 -6.88 2.84
CA VAL A 369 -23.09 -8.18 3.23
C VAL A 369 -22.21 -9.35 2.78
N GLY A 370 -22.34 -10.49 3.45
CA GLY A 370 -21.50 -11.66 3.22
C GLY A 370 -21.91 -12.54 2.03
N SER A 371 -23.15 -12.41 1.54
CA SER A 371 -23.68 -13.28 0.47
C SER A 371 -24.37 -12.51 -0.67
N LYS A 372 -24.27 -13.03 -1.89
CA LYS A 372 -24.84 -12.42 -3.10
C LYS A 372 -26.37 -12.41 -3.08
N LEU A 373 -26.97 -13.52 -2.66
CA LEU A 373 -28.42 -13.63 -2.46
C LEU A 373 -28.88 -12.67 -1.36
N GLY A 374 -28.14 -12.60 -0.25
CA GLY A 374 -28.41 -11.65 0.84
C GLY A 374 -28.40 -10.21 0.35
N ALA A 375 -27.46 -9.82 -0.52
CA ALA A 375 -27.42 -8.47 -1.09
C ALA A 375 -28.69 -8.12 -1.87
N THR A 376 -29.14 -9.03 -2.74
CA THR A 376 -30.36 -8.83 -3.55
C THR A 376 -31.60 -8.73 -2.66
N LEU A 377 -31.78 -9.69 -1.75
CA LEU A 377 -32.94 -9.71 -0.86
C LEU A 377 -32.97 -8.51 0.10
N LEU A 378 -31.80 -8.04 0.56
CA LEU A 378 -31.71 -6.90 1.46
C LEU A 378 -32.01 -5.59 0.72
N ALA A 379 -31.50 -5.40 -0.51
CA ALA A 379 -31.83 -4.23 -1.33
C ALA A 379 -33.33 -4.13 -1.59
N GLU A 380 -33.98 -5.22 -1.97
CA GLU A 380 -35.44 -5.25 -2.13
C GLU A 380 -36.19 -4.93 -0.83
N ALA A 381 -35.71 -5.44 0.30
CA ALA A 381 -36.31 -5.19 1.60
C ALA A 381 -36.19 -3.71 2.02
N ILE A 382 -35.05 -3.08 1.75
CA ILE A 382 -34.83 -1.64 1.98
C ILE A 382 -35.83 -0.82 1.14
N ALA A 383 -35.94 -1.12 -0.15
CA ALA A 383 -36.88 -0.42 -1.03
C ALA A 383 -38.33 -0.57 -0.55
N LYS A 384 -38.76 -1.79 -0.22
CA LYS A 384 -40.14 -2.08 0.22
C LYS A 384 -40.49 -1.50 1.60
N ARG A 385 -39.56 -1.53 2.56
CA ARG A 385 -39.83 -1.14 3.96
C ARG A 385 -39.51 0.32 4.27
N CYS A 386 -38.44 0.85 3.68
CA CYS A 386 -37.99 2.21 3.94
C CYS A 386 -38.49 3.21 2.88
N GLY A 387 -38.94 2.73 1.71
CA GLY A 387 -39.30 3.60 0.58
C GLY A 387 -38.09 4.30 -0.04
N ILE A 388 -36.89 3.75 0.13
CA ILE A 388 -35.63 4.34 -0.33
C ILE A 388 -35.13 3.55 -1.54
N GLY A 389 -34.69 4.24 -2.59
CA GLY A 389 -34.08 3.61 -3.77
C GLY A 389 -32.86 2.79 -3.37
N ALA A 390 -32.90 1.48 -3.60
CA ALA A 390 -31.81 0.58 -3.25
C ALA A 390 -31.53 -0.44 -4.35
N ALA A 391 -30.26 -0.72 -4.60
CA ALA A 391 -29.84 -1.75 -5.56
C ALA A 391 -28.74 -2.64 -4.99
N ALA A 392 -28.66 -3.87 -5.53
CA ALA A 392 -27.64 -4.83 -5.15
C ALA A 392 -26.55 -4.95 -6.23
N ILE A 393 -25.29 -5.01 -5.79
CA ILE A 393 -24.13 -5.18 -6.65
C ILE A 393 -23.23 -6.31 -6.14
N HIS A 394 -22.98 -7.29 -7.01
CA HIS A 394 -22.20 -8.48 -6.69
C HIS A 394 -21.64 -9.14 -7.97
N ALA A 395 -20.81 -10.17 -7.81
CA ALA A 395 -20.05 -10.76 -8.91
C ALA A 395 -20.90 -11.39 -10.02
N ASP A 396 -22.12 -11.85 -9.70
CA ASP A 396 -23.04 -12.44 -10.70
C ASP A 396 -23.75 -11.40 -11.57
N LYS A 397 -23.65 -10.11 -11.22
CA LYS A 397 -24.20 -9.02 -12.04
C LYS A 397 -23.30 -8.79 -13.25
N ALA A 398 -23.90 -8.52 -14.41
CA ALA A 398 -23.14 -8.24 -15.62
C ALA A 398 -22.28 -6.97 -15.43
N GLN A 399 -21.08 -6.93 -16.03
CA GLN A 399 -20.17 -5.80 -15.83
C GLN A 399 -20.79 -4.45 -16.21
N GLN A 400 -21.53 -4.41 -17.32
CA GLN A 400 -22.24 -3.20 -17.77
C GLN A 400 -23.30 -2.76 -16.76
N GLU A 401 -24.02 -3.71 -16.16
CA GLU A 401 -25.01 -3.42 -15.11
C GLU A 401 -24.32 -2.87 -13.86
N ARG A 402 -23.20 -3.47 -13.44
CA ARG A 402 -22.41 -2.98 -12.29
C ARG A 402 -21.95 -1.54 -12.48
N LEU A 403 -21.49 -1.17 -13.68
CA LEU A 403 -21.09 0.20 -14.00
C LEU A 403 -22.27 1.19 -13.97
N ARG A 404 -23.40 0.81 -14.56
CA ARG A 404 -24.63 1.63 -14.51
C ARG A 404 -25.12 1.87 -13.09
N LEU A 405 -25.10 0.82 -12.25
CA LEU A 405 -25.49 0.93 -10.84
C LEU A 405 -24.55 1.84 -10.04
N LEU A 406 -23.25 1.80 -10.33
CA LEU A 406 -22.27 2.69 -9.70
C LEU A 406 -22.48 4.14 -10.13
N GLU A 407 -22.75 4.38 -11.40
CA GLU A 407 -23.06 5.72 -11.93
C GLU A 407 -24.35 6.28 -11.30
N ALA A 408 -25.42 5.47 -11.25
CA ALA A 408 -26.67 5.84 -10.60
C ALA A 408 -26.50 6.12 -9.10
N PHE A 409 -25.61 5.38 -8.42
CA PHE A 409 -25.28 5.65 -7.01
C PHE A 409 -24.51 6.97 -6.83
N VAL A 410 -23.53 7.25 -7.69
CA VAL A 410 -22.76 8.51 -7.66
C VAL A 410 -23.66 9.72 -7.92
N ASN A 411 -24.67 9.58 -8.78
CA ASN A 411 -25.66 10.62 -9.07
C ASN A 411 -26.79 10.70 -8.03
N LEU A 412 -26.75 9.90 -6.96
CA LEU A 412 -27.81 9.77 -5.94
C LEU A 412 -29.19 9.35 -6.50
N GLU A 413 -29.27 8.84 -7.72
CA GLU A 413 -30.49 8.21 -8.26
C GLU A 413 -30.86 6.94 -7.48
N ILE A 414 -29.82 6.24 -6.99
CA ILE A 414 -29.95 5.09 -6.09
C ILE A 414 -29.16 5.43 -4.81
N PRO A 415 -29.79 5.96 -3.75
CA PRO A 415 -29.09 6.40 -2.55
C PRO A 415 -28.49 5.23 -1.75
N VAL A 416 -29.01 4.01 -1.87
CA VAL A 416 -28.50 2.85 -1.12
C VAL A 416 -27.96 1.75 -2.03
N LEU A 417 -26.69 1.42 -1.86
CA LEU A 417 -26.04 0.35 -2.61
C LEU A 417 -25.67 -0.81 -1.68
N VAL A 418 -26.30 -1.96 -1.87
CA VAL A 418 -26.01 -3.18 -1.11
C VAL A 418 -25.01 -4.03 -1.86
N SER A 419 -23.83 -4.21 -1.29
CA SER A 419 -22.72 -4.87 -1.96
C SER A 419 -22.20 -6.06 -1.18
N THR A 420 -21.80 -7.11 -1.90
CA THR A 420 -20.82 -8.05 -1.36
C THR A 420 -19.42 -7.44 -1.42
N ASN A 421 -18.37 -8.14 -1.01
CA ASN A 421 -16.97 -7.66 -1.04
C ASN A 421 -16.40 -7.35 -2.45
N VAL A 422 -17.27 -7.16 -3.43
CA VAL A 422 -17.02 -6.72 -4.80
C VAL A 422 -16.79 -5.21 -4.88
N LEU A 423 -17.40 -4.41 -4.01
CA LEU A 423 -17.12 -2.97 -3.87
C LEU A 423 -16.20 -2.62 -2.70
N SER A 424 -15.84 -3.58 -1.86
CA SER A 424 -14.98 -3.34 -0.70
C SER A 424 -13.53 -3.03 -1.07
N ARG A 425 -13.12 -3.43 -2.28
CA ARG A 425 -11.71 -3.49 -2.70
C ARG A 425 -11.42 -2.52 -3.82
N GLY A 426 -10.45 -1.63 -3.61
CA GLY A 426 -9.93 -0.70 -4.63
C GLY A 426 -10.89 0.40 -5.10
N MET A 427 -12.21 0.29 -4.94
CA MET A 427 -13.15 1.28 -5.48
C MET A 427 -13.26 2.56 -4.64
N ASP A 428 -12.68 3.65 -5.11
CA ASP A 428 -12.83 4.98 -4.51
C ASP A 428 -14.20 5.55 -4.87
N LEU A 429 -15.20 5.26 -4.05
CA LEU A 429 -16.50 5.91 -4.15
C LEU A 429 -16.38 7.26 -3.45
N LEU A 430 -16.03 8.29 -4.23
CA LEU A 430 -16.03 9.66 -3.76
C LEU A 430 -17.43 9.99 -3.21
N ASN A 431 -17.48 10.62 -2.03
CA ASN A 431 -18.69 11.11 -1.39
C ASN A 431 -19.67 10.05 -0.85
N VAL A 432 -19.19 8.92 -0.33
CA VAL A 432 -20.03 8.04 0.50
C VAL A 432 -20.18 8.65 1.90
N GLU A 433 -21.40 9.02 2.27
CA GLU A 433 -21.69 9.61 3.57
C GLU A 433 -21.83 8.55 4.67
N ASN A 434 -22.40 7.40 4.32
CA ASN A 434 -22.65 6.31 5.26
C ASN A 434 -22.13 4.96 4.76
N VAL A 435 -21.46 4.25 5.65
CA VAL A 435 -21.08 2.84 5.46
C VAL A 435 -21.78 2.00 6.53
N VAL A 436 -22.40 0.90 6.11
CA VAL A 436 -22.98 -0.10 7.01
C VAL A 436 -22.30 -1.44 6.77
N VAL A 437 -21.56 -1.93 7.75
CA VAL A 437 -21.06 -3.30 7.79
C VAL A 437 -22.16 -4.16 8.41
N TYR A 438 -23.03 -4.72 7.57
CA TYR A 438 -24.18 -5.52 8.00
C TYR A 438 -23.74 -6.94 8.41
N ASP A 439 -22.86 -7.55 7.62
CA ASP A 439 -22.14 -8.77 7.98
C ASP A 439 -20.67 -8.45 8.17
N PHE A 440 -20.10 -8.86 9.30
CA PHE A 440 -18.71 -8.58 9.60
C PHE A 440 -17.77 -9.39 8.68
N PRO A 441 -16.68 -8.79 8.17
CA PRO A 441 -15.77 -9.48 7.27
C PRO A 441 -14.92 -10.52 8.02
N LYS A 442 -14.24 -11.41 7.26
CA LYS A 442 -13.42 -12.49 7.82
C LYS A 442 -12.03 -12.05 8.29
N LYS A 443 -11.59 -10.85 7.91
CA LYS A 443 -10.29 -10.27 8.27
C LYS A 443 -10.49 -8.85 8.78
N ILE A 444 -9.70 -8.43 9.78
CA ILE A 444 -9.78 -7.07 10.32
C ILE A 444 -9.31 -6.02 9.30
N THR A 445 -8.35 -6.38 8.44
CA THR A 445 -7.89 -5.51 7.34
C THR A 445 -9.04 -5.13 6.42
N GLU A 446 -9.86 -6.12 6.03
CA GLU A 446 -11.04 -5.90 5.20
C GLU A 446 -12.03 -4.95 5.90
N TYR A 447 -12.28 -5.11 7.20
CA TYR A 447 -13.11 -4.18 7.99
C TYR A 447 -12.62 -2.73 7.88
N VAL A 448 -11.32 -2.50 8.06
CA VAL A 448 -10.75 -1.14 7.96
C VAL A 448 -10.92 -0.57 6.55
N HIS A 449 -10.79 -1.38 5.50
CA HIS A 449 -11.06 -0.94 4.13
C HIS A 449 -12.53 -0.60 3.87
N LEU A 450 -13.48 -1.34 4.48
CA LEU A 450 -14.91 -1.07 4.34
C LEU A 450 -15.25 0.30 4.91
N ILE A 451 -14.89 0.54 6.18
CA ILE A 451 -15.19 1.81 6.85
C ILE A 451 -14.42 2.99 6.23
N GLY A 452 -13.24 2.72 5.65
CA GLY A 452 -12.44 3.71 4.95
C GLY A 452 -13.08 4.23 3.66
N ARG A 453 -14.25 3.72 3.24
CA ARG A 453 -15.00 4.23 2.08
C ARG A 453 -15.73 5.54 2.36
N THR A 454 -15.91 5.90 3.64
CA THR A 454 -16.51 7.18 4.04
C THR A 454 -15.48 8.09 4.75
N GLY A 455 -15.83 9.37 4.97
CA GLY A 455 -14.99 10.34 5.67
C GLY A 455 -13.73 10.76 4.90
N ARG A 456 -13.86 10.90 3.56
CA ARG A 456 -12.78 11.32 2.65
C ARG A 456 -12.86 12.78 2.20
N GLY A 457 -14.03 13.42 2.29
CA GLY A 457 -14.19 14.85 2.02
C GLY A 457 -13.88 15.62 3.29
N GLY A 458 -12.84 16.46 3.27
CA GLY A 458 -12.29 17.12 4.47
C GLY A 458 -13.27 17.94 5.32
N ASP A 459 -14.48 18.24 4.83
CA ASP A 459 -15.48 19.06 5.52
C ASP A 459 -16.61 18.25 6.21
N VAL A 460 -16.81 16.96 5.89
CA VAL A 460 -17.92 16.16 6.47
C VAL A 460 -17.41 14.84 7.05
N ALA A 461 -17.66 14.64 8.34
CA ALA A 461 -17.36 13.38 9.01
C ALA A 461 -18.25 12.26 8.46
N GLY A 462 -17.62 11.19 7.98
CA GLY A 462 -18.33 10.00 7.51
C GLY A 462 -18.96 9.22 8.65
N ASN A 463 -20.08 8.53 8.42
CA ASN A 463 -20.69 7.65 9.42
C ASN A 463 -20.47 6.18 9.07
N ALA A 464 -20.05 5.37 10.04
CA ALA A 464 -19.95 3.92 9.89
C ALA A 464 -20.76 3.19 10.96
N LEU A 465 -21.73 2.38 10.55
CA LEU A 465 -22.46 1.45 11.43
C LEU A 465 -21.93 0.04 11.21
N THR A 466 -21.51 -0.62 12.28
CA THR A 466 -21.02 -2.00 12.24
C THR A 466 -21.89 -2.87 13.13
N LEU A 467 -22.49 -3.90 12.54
CA LEU A 467 -23.29 -4.88 13.26
C LEU A 467 -22.42 -6.12 13.52
N VAL A 468 -22.31 -6.51 14.79
CA VAL A 468 -21.56 -7.70 15.22
C VAL A 468 -22.42 -8.63 16.04
N ASN A 469 -22.14 -9.92 15.97
CA ASN A 469 -22.80 -10.96 16.75
C ASN A 469 -21.78 -11.95 17.35
N LEU A 470 -22.26 -13.08 17.87
CA LEU A 470 -21.37 -14.10 18.45
C LEU A 470 -20.50 -14.83 17.41
N GLU A 471 -20.89 -14.84 16.14
CA GLU A 471 -20.16 -15.51 15.05
C GLU A 471 -18.85 -14.79 14.72
N ASP A 472 -18.81 -13.47 14.91
CA ASP A 472 -17.66 -12.60 14.61
C ASP A 472 -16.56 -12.62 15.68
N ARG A 473 -16.76 -13.46 16.72
CA ARG A 473 -15.97 -13.48 17.94
C ARG A 473 -14.47 -13.68 17.72
N SER A 474 -14.08 -14.43 16.71
CA SER A 474 -12.67 -14.69 16.39
C SER A 474 -11.88 -13.40 16.16
N LEU A 475 -12.52 -12.35 15.65
CA LEU A 475 -11.88 -11.09 15.26
C LEU A 475 -11.95 -10.02 16.36
N PHE A 476 -12.68 -10.25 17.46
CA PHE A 476 -12.82 -9.25 18.52
C PHE A 476 -11.51 -8.92 19.23
N ARG A 477 -10.56 -9.87 19.29
CA ARG A 477 -9.24 -9.62 19.87
C ARG A 477 -8.43 -8.59 19.07
N GLU A 478 -8.62 -8.55 17.76
CA GLU A 478 -8.00 -7.57 16.86
C GLU A 478 -8.82 -6.28 16.77
N LEU A 479 -10.16 -6.39 16.77
CA LEU A 479 -11.07 -5.25 16.66
C LEU A 479 -11.04 -4.33 17.89
N VAL A 480 -11.04 -4.89 19.11
CA VAL A 480 -11.13 -4.10 20.35
C VAL A 480 -9.98 -3.09 20.51
N PRO A 481 -8.70 -3.46 20.29
CA PRO A 481 -7.59 -2.49 20.31
C PRO A 481 -7.79 -1.33 19.32
N LEU A 482 -8.23 -1.63 18.10
CA LEU A 482 -8.48 -0.62 17.06
C LEU A 482 -9.57 0.37 17.46
N LEU A 483 -10.69 -0.13 17.97
CA LEU A 483 -11.80 0.70 18.43
C LEU A 483 -11.41 1.55 19.64
N ARG A 484 -10.60 1.03 20.56
CA ARG A 484 -10.07 1.79 21.70
C ARG A 484 -9.16 2.93 21.25
N GLN A 485 -8.28 2.67 20.29
CA GLN A 485 -7.41 3.70 19.71
C GLN A 485 -8.24 4.82 19.07
N ALA A 486 -9.32 4.47 18.37
CA ALA A 486 -10.25 5.42 17.77
C ALA A 486 -11.32 5.97 18.76
N LYS A 487 -11.24 5.63 20.05
CA LYS A 487 -12.19 6.04 21.12
C LYS A 487 -13.66 5.70 20.80
N VAL A 488 -13.89 4.61 20.09
CA VAL A 488 -15.23 4.11 19.76
C VAL A 488 -15.77 3.27 20.93
N PRO A 489 -17.00 3.53 21.42
CA PRO A 489 -17.62 2.71 22.45
C PRO A 489 -17.81 1.26 21.97
N VAL A 490 -17.36 0.30 22.79
CA VAL A 490 -17.48 -1.14 22.50
C VAL A 490 -18.60 -1.74 23.37
N PRO A 491 -19.58 -2.45 22.80
CA PRO A 491 -20.63 -3.13 23.55
C PRO A 491 -20.08 -4.10 24.60
N ARG A 492 -20.77 -4.24 25.74
CA ARG A 492 -20.32 -5.11 26.86
C ARG A 492 -20.26 -6.58 26.44
N GLU A 493 -21.17 -6.99 25.57
CA GLU A 493 -21.32 -8.33 25.02
C GLU A 493 -20.05 -8.78 24.28
N VAL A 494 -19.39 -7.86 23.57
CA VAL A 494 -18.11 -8.11 22.89
C VAL A 494 -17.05 -8.50 23.92
N TYR A 495 -16.92 -7.74 25.00
CA TYR A 495 -15.97 -8.06 26.07
C TYR A 495 -16.30 -9.39 26.75
N GLN A 496 -17.57 -9.66 27.06
CA GLN A 496 -18.01 -10.91 27.68
C GLN A 496 -17.71 -12.13 26.80
N SER A 497 -17.87 -11.98 25.48
CA SER A 497 -17.57 -13.06 24.54
C SER A 497 -16.07 -13.42 24.51
N ILE A 498 -15.17 -12.45 24.66
CA ILE A 498 -13.72 -12.71 24.80
C ILE A 498 -13.41 -13.44 26.11
N HIS A 499 -13.93 -12.95 27.25
CA HIS A 499 -13.66 -13.55 28.58
C HIS A 499 -14.18 -15.00 28.68
N SER A 500 -15.37 -15.25 28.10
CA SER A 500 -15.93 -16.61 28.00
C SER A 500 -15.06 -17.55 27.14
N GLU A 501 -14.16 -17.02 26.31
CA GLU A 501 -13.27 -17.82 25.46
C GLU A 501 -12.03 -18.22 26.24
N ASP A 502 -11.46 -17.26 26.96
CA ASP A 502 -10.27 -17.47 27.77
C ASP A 502 -10.55 -18.45 28.91
N THR A 503 -11.74 -18.38 29.51
CA THR A 503 -12.20 -19.38 30.49
C THR A 503 -12.35 -20.77 29.88
N LYS A 504 -12.94 -20.91 28.68
CA LYS A 504 -13.04 -22.19 27.97
C LYS A 504 -11.69 -22.74 27.53
N LYS A 505 -10.78 -21.88 27.05
CA LYS A 505 -9.41 -22.26 26.67
C LYS A 505 -8.60 -22.71 27.88
N ARG A 506 -8.66 -21.97 29.00
CA ARG A 506 -8.03 -22.35 30.28
C ARG A 506 -8.58 -23.67 30.81
N ALA A 507 -9.89 -23.89 30.74
CA ALA A 507 -10.51 -25.16 31.14
C ALA A 507 -9.98 -26.34 30.31
N ARG A 508 -9.90 -26.20 28.98
CA ARG A 508 -9.33 -27.22 28.09
C ARG A 508 -7.85 -27.49 28.35
N SER A 509 -7.05 -26.45 28.58
CA SER A 509 -5.63 -26.60 28.92
C SER A 509 -5.44 -27.32 30.26
N ASN A 510 -6.25 -26.97 31.28
CA ASN A 510 -6.21 -27.65 32.58
C ASN A 510 -6.63 -29.12 32.45
N GLU A 511 -7.64 -29.43 31.64
CA GLU A 511 -8.11 -30.79 31.41
C GLU A 511 -7.04 -31.64 30.69
N ALA A 512 -6.33 -31.07 29.71
CA ALA A 512 -5.20 -31.73 29.05
C ALA A 512 -4.05 -32.05 30.02
N VAL A 513 -3.70 -31.12 30.90
CA VAL A 513 -2.66 -31.32 31.94
C VAL A 513 -3.07 -32.41 32.93
N ILE A 514 -4.35 -32.46 33.31
CA ILE A 514 -4.89 -33.49 34.20
C ILE A 514 -4.83 -34.86 33.53
N ASP A 515 -5.19 -34.96 32.25
CA ASP A 515 -5.16 -36.24 31.52
C ASP A 515 -3.73 -36.75 31.31
N GLU A 516 -2.79 -35.84 31.00
CA GLU A 516 -1.37 -36.17 30.88
C GLU A 516 -0.77 -36.63 32.23
N SER A 517 -1.16 -35.98 33.32
CA SER A 517 -0.79 -36.39 34.68
C SER A 517 -1.35 -37.77 35.04
N LYS A 518 -2.61 -38.07 34.68
CA LYS A 518 -3.23 -39.39 34.86
C LYS A 518 -2.56 -40.47 34.00
N ARG A 519 -2.09 -40.11 32.80
CA ARG A 519 -1.35 -41.03 31.92
C ARG A 519 0.03 -41.34 32.49
N ALA A 520 0.76 -40.33 32.95
CA ALA A 520 2.05 -40.51 33.61
C ALA A 520 1.94 -41.35 34.90
N PHE A 521 0.87 -41.15 35.68
CA PHE A 521 0.58 -41.97 36.86
C PHE A 521 0.35 -43.45 36.49
N ARG A 522 -0.47 -43.74 35.47
CA ARG A 522 -0.70 -45.11 34.97
C ARG A 522 0.59 -45.79 34.51
N ILE A 523 1.46 -45.07 33.81
CA ILE A 523 2.75 -45.61 33.34
C ILE A 523 3.67 -45.93 34.53
N ARG A 524 3.75 -45.04 35.54
CA ARG A 524 4.54 -45.32 36.76
C ARG A 524 4.04 -46.53 37.52
N GLN A 525 2.71 -46.69 37.63
CA GLN A 525 2.11 -47.86 38.28
C GLN A 525 2.47 -49.15 37.54
N GLN A 526 2.36 -49.16 36.21
CA GLN A 526 2.75 -50.32 35.39
C GLN A 526 4.24 -50.66 35.52
N LEU A 527 5.13 -49.66 35.55
CA LEU A 527 6.55 -49.87 35.76
C LEU A 527 6.84 -50.46 37.15
N SER A 528 6.16 -49.96 38.19
CA SER A 528 6.26 -50.49 39.55
C SER A 528 5.75 -51.93 39.67
N ASP A 529 4.66 -52.27 38.97
CA ASP A 529 4.13 -53.63 38.96
C ASP A 529 5.08 -54.58 38.21
N ASN A 530 5.73 -54.10 37.16
CA ASN A 530 6.70 -54.89 36.39
C ASN A 530 8.00 -55.11 37.16
N THR A 531 8.51 -54.10 37.88
CA THR A 531 9.68 -54.27 38.76
C THR A 531 9.38 -55.20 39.93
N ASN A 532 8.18 -55.14 40.51
CA ASN A 532 7.74 -56.09 41.54
C ASN A 532 7.66 -57.53 41.01
N LYS A 533 7.14 -57.73 39.79
CA LYS A 533 7.13 -59.05 39.11
C LYS A 533 8.52 -59.57 38.80
N ILE A 534 9.44 -58.69 38.40
CA ILE A 534 10.85 -59.06 38.18
C ILE A 534 11.45 -59.47 39.52
N ALA A 535 11.34 -58.65 40.57
CA ALA A 535 11.87 -58.94 41.89
C ALA A 535 11.33 -60.25 42.49
N SER A 536 10.05 -60.59 42.28
CA SER A 536 9.51 -61.89 42.70
C SER A 536 10.13 -63.05 41.93
N LYS A 537 10.36 -62.90 40.63
CA LYS A 537 11.00 -63.91 39.76
C LYS A 537 12.47 -64.15 40.15
N TRP A 538 13.21 -63.10 40.50
CA TRP A 538 14.57 -63.20 41.02
C TRP A 538 14.64 -63.90 42.38
N LYS A 539 13.70 -63.63 43.29
CA LYS A 539 13.59 -64.36 44.58
C LYS A 539 13.29 -65.84 44.39
N GLU A 540 12.50 -66.18 43.38
CA GLU A 540 12.19 -67.57 43.01
C GLU A 540 13.42 -68.28 42.45
N TRP A 541 14.20 -67.58 41.61
CA TRP A 541 15.45 -68.07 41.05
C TRP A 541 16.54 -68.29 42.12
N ASP A 542 16.70 -67.36 43.07
CA ASP A 542 17.63 -67.52 44.20
C ASP A 542 17.24 -68.70 45.12
N LYS A 543 15.94 -68.91 45.36
CA LYS A 543 15.45 -70.11 46.07
C LYS A 543 15.79 -71.40 45.33
N GLN A 544 15.69 -71.42 44.00
CA GLN A 544 16.06 -72.60 43.20
C GLN A 544 17.59 -72.79 43.16
N GLY A 545 18.38 -71.72 43.10
CA GLY A 545 19.83 -71.74 43.18
C GLY A 545 20.34 -72.28 44.52
N ARG A 546 19.78 -71.83 45.63
CA ARG A 546 20.11 -72.35 46.98
C ARG A 546 19.72 -73.82 47.17
N LYS A 547 18.66 -74.30 46.52
CA LYS A 547 18.31 -75.73 46.50
C LYS A 547 19.32 -76.56 45.69
N ARG A 548 19.89 -76.01 44.61
CA ARG A 548 20.96 -76.66 43.83
C ARG A 548 22.30 -76.70 44.57
N LEU A 549 22.65 -75.64 45.30
CA LEU A 549 23.88 -75.57 46.12
C LEU A 549 23.87 -76.50 47.34
N LYS A 550 22.69 -76.87 47.87
CA LYS A 550 22.56 -77.89 48.94
C LYS A 550 22.58 -79.34 48.43
N ALA A 551 22.66 -79.55 47.11
CA ALA A 551 22.61 -80.86 46.47
C ALA A 551 23.92 -81.24 45.75
N MET A 552 25.01 -80.50 45.98
CA MET A 552 26.35 -80.88 45.54
C MET A 552 27.15 -81.38 46.76
N PRO A 553 27.80 -82.55 46.66
CA PRO A 553 28.50 -83.21 47.78
C PRO A 553 29.73 -82.45 48.27
#